data_AF-A0A7W6GLN2-F1
#
_entry.id   AF-A0A7W6GLN2-F1
#
_cell.length_a   1.000
_cell.length_b   1.000
_cell.length_c   1.000
_cell.angle_alpha   90.00
_cell.angle_beta   90.00
_cell.angle_gamma   90.00
#
_symmetry.space_group_name_H-M   'P 1'
#
loop_
_entity.id
_entity.type
_entity.pdbx_description
1 polymer ?
#
loop_
_entity_poly.entity_id
_entity_poly.type
_entity_poly.pdbx_seq_one_letter_code
_entity_poly.pdbx_strand_id
1 'polypeptide(L)'
;MAKAQKKLEYCVPPILVRDLTTQCAAHFFQWFRYESEEHVRDVRRCGLRGSGGLVEEVEWWFGCCKTSDAWDAEHDGPWVYDEVPVKDVADVVWKHTRGWSYQDFLDYGYTTVERDKRDAAYARAELKISA
;
A
#
# COMPACT_ATOMS: atom_id res chain seq x y z
N MET A 1 22.03 -14.10 27.75
CA MET A 1 20.62 -14.42 27.42
C MET A 1 20.21 -13.53 26.26
N ALA A 2 19.91 -14.10 25.09
CA ALA A 2 19.40 -13.32 23.97
C ALA A 2 18.01 -12.79 24.35
N LYS A 3 17.82 -11.47 24.37
CA LYS A 3 16.48 -10.89 24.45
C LYS A 3 15.72 -11.40 23.24
N ALA A 4 14.71 -12.25 23.46
CA ALA A 4 13.79 -12.64 22.40
C ALA A 4 13.21 -11.36 21.80
N GLN A 5 13.58 -11.05 20.57
CA GLN A 5 13.09 -9.89 19.86
C GLN A 5 11.58 -10.09 19.71
N LYS A 6 10.79 -9.22 20.32
CA LYS A 6 9.32 -9.29 20.22
C LYS A 6 8.98 -9.23 18.74
N LYS A 7 8.40 -10.32 18.21
CA LYS A 7 7.97 -10.38 16.82
C LYS A 7 6.89 -9.30 16.64
N LEU A 8 7.11 -8.37 15.72
CA LEU A 8 6.09 -7.41 15.34
C LEU A 8 4.99 -8.18 14.60
N GLU A 9 3.77 -8.13 15.13
CA GLU A 9 2.59 -8.72 14.51
C GLU A 9 1.89 -7.65 13.69
N TYR A 10 2.08 -7.69 12.39
CA TYR A 10 1.38 -6.82 11.44
C TYR A 10 -0.06 -7.29 11.25
N CYS A 11 -0.98 -6.34 11.02
CA CYS A 11 -2.38 -6.66 10.70
C CYS A 11 -2.48 -7.46 9.40
N VAL A 12 -1.65 -7.09 8.42
CA VAL A 12 -1.44 -7.81 7.17
C VAL A 12 0.07 -7.90 6.89
N PRO A 13 0.57 -8.96 6.24
CA PRO A 13 1.99 -9.10 5.98
C PRO A 13 2.49 -7.94 5.08
N PRO A 14 3.64 -7.33 5.37
CA PRO A 14 4.24 -6.34 4.47
C PRO A 14 4.81 -7.00 3.20
N ILE A 15 5.04 -6.20 2.16
CA ILE A 15 5.77 -6.67 0.97
C ILE A 15 7.22 -6.92 1.38
N LEU A 16 7.70 -8.14 1.17
CA LEU A 16 9.10 -8.48 1.43
C LEU A 16 9.98 -7.91 0.31
N VAL A 17 10.72 -6.86 0.63
CA VAL A 17 11.67 -6.23 -0.30
C VAL A 17 12.93 -7.08 -0.42
N ARG A 18 13.24 -7.49 -1.64
CA ARG A 18 14.41 -8.34 -1.97
C ARG A 18 15.14 -7.92 -3.24
N ASP A 19 14.48 -7.12 -4.08
CA ASP A 19 14.95 -6.64 -5.36
C ASP A 19 14.27 -5.29 -5.66
N LEU A 20 14.72 -4.64 -6.72
CA LEU A 20 14.22 -3.32 -7.11
C LEU A 20 12.71 -3.36 -7.46
N THR A 21 12.22 -4.44 -8.05
CA THR A 21 10.80 -4.63 -8.38
C THR A 21 9.92 -4.70 -7.14
N THR A 22 10.32 -5.48 -6.13
CA THR A 22 9.59 -5.61 -4.86
C THR A 22 9.68 -4.35 -4.01
N GLN A 23 10.79 -3.60 -4.11
CA GLN A 23 10.89 -2.26 -3.52
C GLN A 23 9.91 -1.28 -4.20
N CYS A 24 9.90 -1.22 -5.53
CA CYS A 24 8.99 -0.39 -6.30
C CYS A 24 7.52 -0.75 -6.00
N ALA A 25 7.20 -2.04 -5.90
CA ALA A 25 5.88 -2.51 -5.53
C ALA A 25 5.47 -2.07 -4.11
N ALA A 26 6.40 -2.07 -3.15
CA ALA A 26 6.15 -1.56 -1.82
C ALA A 26 5.87 -0.05 -1.82
N HIS A 27 6.62 0.73 -2.61
CA HIS A 27 6.41 2.19 -2.74
C HIS A 27 5.06 2.50 -3.39
N PHE A 28 4.77 1.89 -4.54
CA PHE A 28 3.48 2.01 -5.21
C PHE A 28 2.35 1.67 -4.25
N PHE A 29 2.45 0.53 -3.55
CA PHE A 29 1.38 0.07 -2.70
C PHE A 29 1.18 0.96 -1.47
N GLN A 30 2.25 1.52 -0.92
CA GLN A 30 2.19 2.48 0.17
C GLN A 30 1.50 3.79 -0.25
N TRP A 31 1.62 4.22 -1.50
CA TRP A 31 0.83 5.33 -2.06
C TRP A 31 -0.64 4.88 -2.30
N PHE A 32 -0.82 3.80 -3.07
CA PHE A 32 -2.13 3.34 -3.54
C PHE A 32 -3.13 3.05 -2.42
N ARG A 33 -2.67 2.59 -1.25
CA ARG A 33 -3.54 2.35 -0.08
C ARG A 33 -4.19 3.61 0.52
N TYR A 34 -3.68 4.80 0.19
CA TYR A 34 -4.25 6.07 0.64
C TYR A 34 -5.26 6.65 -0.36
N GLU A 35 -5.39 6.03 -1.53
CA GLU A 35 -6.44 6.37 -2.48
C GLU A 35 -7.83 6.07 -1.90
N SER A 36 -8.85 6.70 -2.50
CA SER A 36 -10.23 6.52 -2.05
C SER A 36 -10.68 5.05 -2.09
N GLU A 37 -11.63 4.70 -1.21
CA GLU A 37 -12.21 3.34 -1.17
C GLU A 37 -12.82 2.91 -2.50
N GLU A 38 -13.57 3.82 -3.13
CA GLU A 38 -14.15 3.64 -4.45
C GLU A 38 -13.05 3.39 -5.49
N HIS A 39 -12.01 4.24 -5.43
CA HIS A 39 -10.68 4.11 -6.03
C HIS A 39 -10.19 2.66 -6.14
N VAL A 40 -9.79 2.19 -4.96
CA VAL A 40 -9.16 0.89 -4.75
C VAL A 40 -10.10 -0.25 -5.15
N ARG A 41 -11.40 -0.14 -4.88
CA ARG A 41 -12.37 -1.19 -5.26
C ARG A 41 -12.50 -1.34 -6.76
N ASP A 42 -12.56 -0.24 -7.50
CA ASP A 42 -12.73 -0.26 -8.95
C ASP A 42 -11.49 -0.85 -9.64
N VAL A 43 -10.29 -0.42 -9.27
CA VAL A 43 -9.03 -0.99 -9.77
C VAL A 43 -8.97 -2.50 -9.51
N ARG A 44 -9.37 -2.94 -8.32
CA ARG A 44 -9.41 -4.37 -7.97
C ARG A 44 -10.45 -5.16 -8.75
N ARG A 45 -11.62 -4.57 -9.01
CA ARG A 45 -12.68 -5.18 -9.83
C ARG A 45 -12.20 -5.40 -11.26
N CYS A 46 -11.45 -4.45 -11.82
CA CYS A 46 -10.83 -4.56 -13.14
C CYS A 46 -9.66 -5.57 -13.16
N GLY A 47 -9.03 -5.81 -12.01
CA GLY A 47 -8.04 -6.86 -11.81
C GLY A 47 -6.66 -6.50 -12.37
N LEU A 48 -5.80 -7.50 -12.59
CA LEU A 48 -4.41 -7.26 -12.99
C LEU A 48 -4.27 -6.61 -14.37
N ARG A 49 -5.02 -7.06 -15.38
CA ARG A 49 -4.88 -6.64 -16.79
C ARG A 49 -6.17 -6.11 -17.43
N GLY A 50 -7.24 -5.95 -16.66
CA GLY A 50 -8.45 -5.31 -17.18
C GLY A 50 -8.22 -3.81 -17.36
N SER A 51 -9.01 -3.18 -18.22
CA SER A 51 -9.00 -1.72 -18.36
C SER A 51 -9.40 -1.05 -17.05
N GLY A 52 -8.65 -0.05 -16.61
CA GLY A 52 -8.70 0.53 -15.26
C GLY A 52 -8.12 -0.38 -14.17
N GLY A 53 -7.36 -1.42 -14.53
CA GLY A 53 -6.77 -2.38 -13.61
C GLY A 53 -5.37 -1.99 -13.11
N LEU A 54 -4.76 -2.86 -12.32
CA LEU A 54 -3.48 -2.58 -11.64
C LEU A 54 -2.33 -2.20 -12.56
N VAL A 55 -2.24 -2.78 -13.76
CA VAL A 55 -1.16 -2.41 -14.71
C VAL A 55 -1.30 -0.95 -15.15
N GLU A 56 -2.52 -0.51 -15.49
CA GLU A 56 -2.77 0.88 -15.89
C GLU A 56 -2.58 1.83 -14.70
N GLU A 57 -2.98 1.41 -13.50
CA GLU A 57 -2.78 2.20 -12.27
C GLU A 57 -1.28 2.42 -11.96
N VAL A 58 -0.46 1.37 -12.08
CA VAL A 58 0.99 1.49 -11.90
C VAL A 58 1.59 2.35 -13.00
N GLU A 59 1.15 2.20 -14.26
CA GLU A 59 1.62 3.03 -15.38
C GLU A 59 1.29 4.52 -15.15
N TRP A 60 0.07 4.81 -14.68
CA TRP A 60 -0.35 6.16 -14.32
C TRP A 60 0.49 6.73 -13.18
N TRP A 61 0.75 5.95 -12.14
CA TRP A 61 1.59 6.37 -11.01
C TRP A 61 3.04 6.67 -11.44
N PHE A 62 3.59 5.87 -12.36
CA PHE A 62 4.87 6.16 -13.04
C PHE A 62 4.80 7.42 -13.92
N GLY A 63 3.61 7.82 -14.38
CA GLY A 63 3.37 9.06 -15.12
C GLY A 63 3.35 10.29 -14.22
N CYS A 64 2.73 10.21 -13.03
CA CYS A 64 2.65 11.31 -12.05
C CYS A 64 4.03 11.80 -11.57
N CYS A 65 5.03 10.94 -11.65
CA CYS A 65 6.46 11.25 -11.57
C CYS A 65 6.88 12.50 -12.36
N LYS A 66 6.32 12.68 -13.56
CA LYS A 66 6.72 13.72 -14.50
C LYS A 66 5.99 15.05 -14.26
N THR A 67 5.01 15.05 -13.35
CA THR A 67 4.08 16.17 -13.13
C THR A 67 3.92 16.58 -11.66
N SER A 68 4.81 16.09 -10.78
CA SER A 68 5.20 16.64 -9.46
C SER A 68 4.37 16.40 -8.17
N ASP A 69 3.30 15.61 -8.14
CA ASP A 69 2.47 15.52 -6.90
C ASP A 69 2.54 14.18 -6.12
N ALA A 70 3.05 13.10 -6.71
CA ALA A 70 3.06 11.77 -6.07
C ALA A 70 4.41 11.33 -5.50
N TRP A 71 5.47 12.14 -5.67
CA TRP A 71 6.85 11.74 -5.41
C TRP A 71 7.66 12.87 -4.79
N ASP A 72 8.46 12.55 -3.77
CA ASP A 72 9.59 13.39 -3.37
C ASP A 72 10.72 13.18 -4.37
N ALA A 73 10.80 14.08 -5.35
CA ALA A 73 11.78 14.01 -6.43
C ALA A 73 13.23 14.29 -5.97
N GLU A 74 13.51 14.64 -4.71
CA GLU A 74 14.88 14.76 -4.19
C GLU A 74 15.35 13.49 -3.46
N HIS A 75 14.41 12.74 -2.86
CA HIS A 75 14.73 11.60 -2.00
C HIS A 75 14.28 10.23 -2.53
N ASP A 76 13.13 10.17 -3.20
CA ASP A 76 12.49 8.92 -3.60
C ASP A 76 12.16 8.90 -5.10
N GLY A 77 12.90 9.68 -5.88
CA GLY A 77 12.57 9.93 -7.26
C GLY A 77 12.51 8.66 -8.15
N PRO A 78 11.61 8.65 -9.13
CA PRO A 78 11.25 7.47 -9.93
C PRO A 78 12.33 7.02 -10.92
N TRP A 79 13.38 7.81 -11.13
CA TRP A 79 14.54 7.40 -11.95
C TRP A 79 15.20 6.12 -11.41
N VAL A 80 15.06 5.85 -10.10
CA VAL A 80 15.54 4.61 -9.48
C VAL A 80 14.78 3.39 -10.04
N TYR A 81 13.59 3.59 -10.59
CA TYR A 81 12.72 2.54 -11.12
C TYR A 81 12.54 2.57 -12.64
N ASP A 82 13.28 3.42 -13.38
CA ASP A 82 13.12 3.57 -14.85
C ASP A 82 13.25 2.25 -15.63
N GLU A 83 14.04 1.31 -15.12
CA GLU A 83 14.25 -0.01 -15.74
C GLU A 83 13.24 -1.08 -15.25
N VAL A 84 12.39 -0.76 -14.26
CA VAL A 84 11.47 -1.72 -13.66
C VAL A 84 10.21 -1.85 -14.53
N PRO A 85 9.85 -3.05 -15.03
CA PRO A 85 8.64 -3.21 -15.80
C PRO A 85 7.38 -3.01 -14.95
N VAL A 86 6.51 -2.07 -15.34
CA VAL A 86 5.19 -1.79 -14.74
C VAL A 86 4.41 -3.07 -14.45
N LYS A 87 4.37 -3.99 -15.41
CA LYS A 87 3.64 -5.25 -15.32
C LYS A 87 4.14 -6.14 -14.18
N ASP A 88 5.41 -6.06 -13.84
CA ASP A 88 6.02 -6.92 -12.82
C ASP A 88 5.78 -6.33 -11.42
N VAL A 89 5.79 -5.00 -11.30
CA VAL A 89 5.32 -4.28 -10.11
C VAL A 89 3.85 -4.63 -9.83
N ALA A 90 2.98 -4.49 -10.84
CA ALA A 90 1.56 -4.81 -10.73
C ALA A 90 1.31 -6.27 -10.34
N ASP A 91 2.10 -7.21 -10.88
CA ASP A 91 1.99 -8.63 -10.55
C ASP A 91 2.40 -8.94 -9.11
N VAL A 92 3.43 -8.27 -8.58
CA VAL A 92 3.81 -8.37 -7.15
C VAL A 92 2.67 -7.89 -6.27
N VAL A 93 2.12 -6.71 -6.54
CA VAL A 93 1.02 -6.12 -5.76
C VAL A 93 -0.23 -6.99 -5.82
N TRP A 94 -0.60 -7.46 -7.01
CA TRP A 94 -1.77 -8.31 -7.21
C TRP A 94 -1.64 -9.63 -6.44
N LYS A 95 -0.48 -10.30 -6.52
CA LYS A 95 -0.25 -11.54 -5.78
C LYS A 95 -0.28 -11.32 -4.28
N HIS A 96 0.29 -10.20 -3.82
CA HIS A 96 0.37 -9.87 -2.40
C HIS A 96 -0.99 -9.56 -1.78
N THR A 97 -1.85 -8.85 -2.52
CA THR A 97 -3.17 -8.38 -2.05
C THR A 97 -4.33 -9.28 -2.46
N ARG A 98 -4.04 -10.46 -3.01
CA ARG A 98 -5.07 -11.39 -3.48
C ARG A 98 -5.92 -11.86 -2.31
N GLY A 99 -7.24 -11.62 -2.41
CA GLY A 99 -8.21 -12.01 -1.38
C GLY A 99 -8.35 -11.02 -0.23
N TRP A 100 -7.61 -9.92 -0.21
CA TRP A 100 -7.73 -8.88 0.82
C TRP A 100 -9.10 -8.19 0.74
N SER A 101 -9.66 -7.83 1.88
CA SER A 101 -10.76 -6.87 2.00
C SER A 101 -10.25 -5.44 1.80
N TYR A 102 -11.12 -4.43 1.75
CA TYR A 102 -10.64 -3.02 1.77
C TYR A 102 -10.00 -2.66 3.12
N GLN A 103 -10.52 -3.20 4.23
CA GLN A 103 -9.95 -2.99 5.56
C GLN A 103 -8.48 -3.45 5.64
N ASP A 104 -8.13 -4.54 4.97
CA ASP A 104 -6.75 -5.03 4.88
C ASP A 104 -5.79 -4.02 4.22
N PHE A 105 -6.28 -3.21 3.25
CA PHE A 105 -5.48 -2.14 2.65
C PHE A 105 -5.29 -0.99 3.64
N LEU A 106 -6.33 -0.62 4.38
CA LEU A 106 -6.25 0.41 5.42
C LEU A 106 -5.31 0.01 6.56
N ASP A 107 -5.30 -1.27 6.92
CA ASP A 107 -4.47 -1.81 8.00
C ASP A 107 -3.05 -2.18 7.54
N TYR A 108 -2.72 -2.01 6.25
CA TYR A 108 -1.35 -2.20 5.75
C TYR A 108 -0.34 -1.34 6.52
N GLY A 109 0.85 -1.88 6.79
CA GLY A 109 1.89 -1.17 7.53
C GLY A 109 1.61 -0.95 9.02
N TYR A 110 0.39 -1.26 9.52
CA TYR A 110 0.08 -1.19 10.94
C TYR A 110 0.29 -2.53 11.63
N THR A 111 0.85 -2.48 12.83
CA THR A 111 0.82 -3.59 13.78
C THR A 111 -0.54 -3.72 14.43
N THR A 112 -0.88 -4.91 14.91
CA THR A 112 -2.12 -5.17 15.67
C THR A 112 -2.23 -4.22 16.87
N VAL A 113 -1.11 -3.95 17.54
CA VAL A 113 -1.01 -3.00 18.66
C VAL A 113 -1.36 -1.57 18.24
N GLU A 114 -0.91 -1.12 17.06
CA GLU A 114 -1.23 0.23 16.56
C GLU A 114 -2.69 0.36 16.16
N ARG A 115 -3.23 -0.67 15.48
CA ARG A 115 -4.65 -0.74 15.14
C ARG A 115 -5.54 -0.70 16.39
N ASP A 116 -5.24 -1.53 17.39
CA ASP A 116 -6.04 -1.59 18.62
C ASP A 116 -6.01 -0.25 19.39
N LYS A 117 -4.87 0.45 19.37
CA LYS A 117 -4.77 1.81 19.95
C LYS A 117 -5.61 2.84 19.19
N ARG A 118 -5.59 2.78 17.85
CA ARG A 118 -6.39 3.65 16.99
C ARG A 118 -7.88 3.42 17.25
N ASP A 119 -8.32 2.17 17.26
CA ASP A 119 -9.73 1.81 17.44
C ASP A 119 -10.23 2.20 18.85
N ALA A 120 -9.39 2.01 19.88
CA ALA A 120 -9.69 2.49 21.24
C ALA A 120 -9.78 4.03 21.32
N ALA A 121 -9.00 4.76 20.52
CA ALA A 121 -9.06 6.22 20.46
C ALA A 121 -10.35 6.71 19.79
N TYR A 122 -10.77 6.08 18.68
CA TYR A 122 -12.03 6.40 18.00
C TYR A 122 -13.24 6.13 18.89
N ALA A 123 -13.32 4.96 19.53
CA ALA A 123 -14.42 4.63 20.45
C ALA A 123 -14.53 5.65 21.61
N ARG A 124 -13.40 6.15 22.12
CA ARG A 124 -13.38 7.21 23.15
C ARG A 124 -13.83 8.56 22.62
N ALA A 125 -13.56 8.88 21.35
CA ALA A 125 -13.98 10.13 20.73
C ALA A 125 -15.49 10.15 20.47
N GLU A 126 -16.06 9.06 19.98
CA GLU A 126 -17.51 8.93 19.72
C GLU A 126 -18.35 9.06 21.01
N LEU A 127 -17.87 8.47 22.11
CA LEU A 127 -18.49 8.60 23.43
C LEU A 127 -18.49 10.06 23.96
N LYS A 128 -17.50 10.87 23.57
CA LYS A 128 -17.44 12.29 23.97
C LYS A 128 -18.32 13.21 23.13
N ILE A 129 -18.66 12.82 21.91
CA ILE A 129 -19.56 13.56 21.02
C ILE A 129 -21.03 13.28 21.39
N SER A 130 -21.30 12.12 21.97
CA SER A 130 -22.66 11.68 22.34
C SER A 130 -23.06 12.00 23.79
N ALA A 131 -22.22 12.72 24.54
CA ALA A 131 -22.40 13.10 25.94
C ALA A 131 -22.54 14.61 26.09
#